data_AF-A0AAN9VQ06-F1
#
_entry.id   AF-A0AAN9VQ06-F1
#
_cell.length_a   1.000
_cell.length_b   1.000
_cell.length_c   1.000
_cell.angle_alpha   90.00
_cell.angle_beta   90.00
_cell.angle_gamma   90.00
#
_symmetry.space_group_name_H-M   'P 1'
#
loop_
_entity.id
_entity.type
_entity.pdbx_description
1 polymer ?
#
loop_
_entity_poly.entity_id
_entity_poly.type
_entity_poly.pdbx_seq_one_letter_code
_entity_poly.pdbx_strand_id
1 'polypeptide(L)'
;MANKDTEVEEGTVDAPDWLDAMLIEDALHRLGDKNVHVQRVSVRMAAAAGDHFGSALYRVRAHLAAGEDGAVGERWLLVKAPPLAAAVAQSVAEAGLFRRETAMLARLLPQMQVGARARPLAMGQGVAE
;
A
#
# COMPACT_ATOMS: atom_id res chain seq x y z
N MET A 1 -27.94 -4.00 -17.12
CA MET A 1 -26.64 -3.86 -17.81
C MET A 1 -25.60 -4.43 -16.86
N ALA A 2 -24.95 -5.52 -17.27
CA ALA A 2 -24.04 -6.29 -16.43
C ALA A 2 -22.65 -5.64 -16.43
N ASN A 3 -22.14 -5.27 -15.25
CA ASN A 3 -20.72 -4.95 -15.09
C ASN A 3 -19.94 -6.26 -15.18
N LYS A 4 -19.26 -6.43 -16.29
CA LYS A 4 -18.27 -7.48 -16.53
C LYS A 4 -16.92 -6.93 -16.09
N ASP A 5 -16.06 -7.86 -15.64
CA ASP A 5 -14.63 -7.66 -15.41
C ASP A 5 -14.24 -7.27 -13.97
N THR A 6 -14.76 -8.03 -13.00
CA THR A 6 -13.99 -8.37 -11.80
C THR A 6 -13.41 -9.77 -12.02
N GLU A 7 -12.24 -9.87 -12.61
CA GLU A 7 -11.45 -11.10 -12.54
C GLU A 7 -10.82 -11.17 -11.15
N VAL A 8 -11.43 -12.03 -10.33
CA VAL A 8 -11.01 -12.35 -8.96
C VAL A 8 -9.93 -13.42 -9.07
N GLU A 9 -8.65 -13.06 -8.91
CA GLU A 9 -7.60 -14.06 -8.69
C GLU A 9 -7.85 -14.77 -7.35
N GLU A 10 -7.89 -16.11 -7.38
CA GLU A 10 -8.13 -16.96 -6.21
C GLU A 10 -7.08 -16.70 -5.11
N GLY A 11 -7.59 -16.24 -3.96
CA GLY A 11 -6.81 -15.80 -2.81
C GLY A 11 -7.44 -14.62 -2.07
N THR A 12 -8.75 -14.43 -2.20
CA THR A 12 -9.51 -13.33 -1.61
C THR A 12 -9.58 -13.48 -0.10
N VAL A 13 -8.64 -12.82 0.58
CA VAL A 13 -8.88 -12.37 1.95
C VAL A 13 -9.33 -10.93 1.86
N ASP A 14 -10.66 -10.74 1.96
CA ASP A 14 -11.43 -9.52 2.25
C ASP A 14 -10.67 -8.20 2.06
N ALA A 15 -10.49 -7.81 0.79
CA ALA A 15 -10.17 -6.43 0.47
C ALA A 15 -11.37 -5.58 0.88
N PRO A 16 -11.21 -4.57 1.74
CA PRO A 16 -12.33 -3.76 2.15
C PRO A 16 -12.79 -2.86 0.98
N ASP A 17 -14.10 -2.64 0.86
CA ASP A 17 -14.71 -1.87 -0.24
C ASP A 17 -14.15 -0.46 -0.39
N TRP A 18 -13.67 0.14 0.70
CA TRP A 18 -13.07 1.48 0.68
C TRP A 18 -11.66 1.51 0.08
N LEU A 19 -10.97 0.37 -0.07
CA LEU A 19 -9.61 0.27 -0.61
C LEU A 19 -9.66 -0.01 -2.12
N ASP A 20 -10.17 0.96 -2.87
CA ASP A 20 -10.42 0.87 -4.30
C ASP A 20 -9.43 1.68 -5.16
N ALA A 21 -9.61 1.64 -6.48
CA ALA A 21 -8.78 2.37 -7.43
C ALA A 21 -8.87 3.90 -7.24
N MET A 22 -10.03 4.43 -6.87
CA MET A 22 -10.26 5.86 -6.69
C MET A 22 -9.48 6.39 -5.49
N LEU A 23 -9.50 5.68 -4.36
CA LEU A 23 -8.71 6.05 -3.19
C LEU A 23 -7.20 6.04 -3.51
N ILE A 24 -6.74 5.01 -4.22
CA ILE A 24 -5.33 4.89 -4.56
C ILE A 24 -4.90 5.98 -5.54
N GLU A 25 -5.73 6.32 -6.52
CA GLU A 25 -5.48 7.41 -7.45
C GLU A 25 -5.38 8.77 -6.72
N ASP A 26 -6.33 9.10 -5.84
CA ASP A 26 -6.28 10.32 -5.03
C ASP A 26 -5.01 10.38 -4.17
N ALA A 27 -4.62 9.26 -3.56
CA ALA A 27 -3.39 9.17 -2.77
C ALA A 27 -2.14 9.44 -3.62
N LEU A 28 -2.05 8.88 -4.84
CA LEU A 28 -0.93 9.10 -5.76
C LEU A 28 -0.88 10.56 -6.24
N HIS A 29 -2.03 11.16 -6.54
CA HIS A 29 -2.10 12.58 -6.92
C HIS A 29 -1.59 13.51 -5.81
N ARG A 30 -1.93 13.22 -4.55
CA ARG A 30 -1.42 13.97 -3.38
C ARG A 30 0.09 13.85 -3.19
N LEU A 31 0.69 12.76 -3.67
CA LEU A 31 2.15 12.55 -3.66
C LEU A 31 2.87 13.23 -4.83
N GLY A 32 2.12 13.80 -5.79
CA GLY A 32 2.66 14.56 -6.93
C GLY A 32 2.45 13.91 -8.30
N ASP A 33 1.94 12.68 -8.36
CA ASP A 33 1.73 11.92 -9.60
C ASP A 33 0.42 12.33 -10.31
N LYS A 34 0.25 13.61 -10.64
CA LYS A 34 -1.03 14.21 -11.09
C LYS A 34 -1.63 13.65 -12.38
N ASN A 35 -0.81 13.02 -13.23
CA ASN A 35 -1.24 12.48 -14.53
C ASN A 35 -1.41 10.95 -14.52
N VAL A 36 -1.39 10.33 -13.33
CA VAL A 36 -1.58 8.89 -13.20
C VAL A 36 -3.07 8.58 -13.13
N HIS A 37 -3.50 7.60 -13.91
CA HIS A 37 -4.83 7.01 -13.81
C HIS A 37 -4.71 5.54 -13.41
N VAL A 38 -5.45 5.11 -12.39
CA VAL A 38 -5.44 3.74 -11.87
C VAL A 38 -6.59 2.96 -12.47
N GLN A 39 -6.30 1.98 -13.32
CA GLN A 39 -7.32 1.16 -13.98
C GLN A 39 -7.86 0.06 -13.06
N ARG A 40 -6.96 -0.56 -12.29
CA ARG A 40 -7.28 -1.72 -11.45
C ARG A 40 -6.38 -1.76 -10.23
N VAL A 41 -6.92 -2.25 -9.13
CA VAL A 41 -6.15 -2.57 -7.93
C VAL A 41 -6.27 -4.06 -7.59
N SER A 42 -5.18 -4.65 -7.12
CA SER A 42 -5.19 -5.96 -6.47
C SER A 42 -4.75 -5.79 -5.03
N VAL A 43 -5.55 -6.28 -4.10
CA VAL A 43 -5.36 -6.07 -2.66
C VAL A 43 -5.23 -7.43 -2.00
N ARG A 44 -4.23 -7.57 -1.12
CA ARG A 44 -4.07 -8.75 -0.26
C ARG A 44 -3.51 -8.34 1.10
N MET A 45 -3.70 -9.17 2.11
CA MET A 45 -3.04 -8.96 3.40
C MET A 45 -1.52 -9.01 3.24
N ALA A 46 -0.82 -8.06 3.86
CA ALA A 46 0.64 -7.96 3.82
C ALA A 46 1.33 -8.71 4.97
N ALA A 47 0.57 -9.15 5.97
CA ALA A 47 1.02 -9.91 7.13
C ALA A 47 0.05 -11.08 7.40
N ALA A 48 0.53 -12.14 8.07
CA ALA A 48 -0.33 -13.26 8.41
C ALA A 48 -1.30 -12.89 9.55
N ALA A 49 -2.37 -13.67 9.69
CA ALA A 49 -3.28 -13.53 10.82
C ALA A 49 -2.52 -13.74 12.14
N GLY A 50 -2.61 -12.77 13.06
CA GLY A 50 -1.91 -12.81 14.33
C GLY A 50 -0.57 -12.07 14.37
N ASP A 51 -0.01 -11.64 13.24
CA ASP A 51 1.21 -10.83 13.24
C ASP A 51 0.93 -9.37 13.64
N HIS A 52 -0.29 -8.88 13.40
CA HIS A 52 -0.63 -7.46 13.50
C HIS A 52 -1.99 -7.22 14.16
N PHE A 53 -2.09 -7.41 15.48
CA PHE A 53 -3.35 -7.26 16.22
C PHE A 53 -3.87 -5.81 16.29
N GLY A 54 -2.98 -4.82 16.23
CA GLY A 54 -3.33 -3.41 16.38
C GLY A 54 -3.74 -2.70 15.08
N SER A 55 -3.69 -3.38 13.93
CA SER A 55 -3.98 -2.78 12.63
C SER A 55 -4.05 -3.81 11.51
N ALA A 56 -4.88 -3.57 10.50
CA ALA A 56 -4.82 -4.32 9.25
C ALA A 56 -3.74 -3.72 8.34
N LEU A 57 -2.97 -4.59 7.66
CA LEU A 57 -1.93 -4.19 6.73
C LEU A 57 -2.18 -4.85 5.38
N TYR A 58 -2.33 -4.04 4.34
CA TYR A 58 -2.65 -4.47 2.99
C TYR A 58 -1.50 -4.16 2.04
N ARG A 59 -1.18 -5.09 1.16
CA ARG A 59 -0.32 -4.88 0.00
C ARG A 59 -1.22 -4.65 -1.20
N VAL A 60 -1.08 -3.48 -1.82
CA VAL A 60 -1.87 -3.06 -2.98
C VAL A 60 -0.97 -2.99 -4.20
N ARG A 61 -1.38 -3.65 -5.28
CA ARG A 61 -0.80 -3.50 -6.61
C ARG A 61 -1.76 -2.66 -7.45
N ALA A 62 -1.35 -1.45 -7.80
CA ALA A 62 -2.10 -0.55 -8.66
C ALA A 62 -1.58 -0.66 -10.10
N HIS A 63 -2.48 -1.00 -11.01
CA HIS A 63 -2.22 -1.05 -12.44
C HIS A 63 -2.57 0.31 -13.04
N LEU A 64 -1.57 0.99 -13.57
CA LEU A 64 -1.70 2.33 -14.12
C LEU A 64 -2.07 2.26 -15.60
N ALA A 65 -2.85 3.23 -16.06
CA ALA A 65 -3.08 3.40 -17.47
C ALA A 65 -1.78 3.68 -18.23
N ALA A 66 -1.73 3.22 -19.47
CA ALA A 66 -0.62 3.53 -20.36
C ALA A 66 -0.52 5.06 -20.53
N GLY A 67 0.67 5.60 -20.30
CA GLY A 67 0.97 7.00 -20.66
C GLY A 67 0.96 7.20 -22.17
N GLU A 68 1.21 8.45 -22.62
CA GLU A 68 1.26 8.79 -24.05
C GLU A 68 2.25 7.91 -24.86
N ASP A 69 3.30 7.41 -24.21
CA ASP A 69 4.31 6.51 -24.78
C ASP A 69 3.88 5.03 -24.82
N GLY A 70 2.65 4.71 -24.43
CA GLY A 70 2.12 3.34 -24.38
C GLY A 70 2.65 2.48 -23.22
N ALA A 71 3.49 3.03 -22.34
CA ALA A 71 4.06 2.31 -21.21
C ALA A 71 3.02 2.06 -20.11
N VAL A 72 2.63 0.79 -19.91
CA VAL A 72 1.80 0.35 -18.78
C VAL A 72 2.68 0.29 -17.52
N GLY A 73 2.30 1.04 -16.49
CA GLY A 73 3.03 1.11 -15.24
C GLY A 73 2.34 0.33 -14.12
N GLU A 74 3.12 -0.09 -13.13
CA GLU A 74 2.59 -0.61 -11.88
C GLU A 74 3.16 0.15 -10.68
N ARG A 75 2.37 0.23 -9.62
CA ARG A 75 2.77 0.79 -8.32
C ARG A 75 2.41 -0.18 -7.22
N TRP A 76 3.39 -0.45 -6.35
CA TRP A 76 3.19 -1.26 -5.16
C TRP A 76 3.09 -0.34 -3.94
N LEU A 77 2.03 -0.53 -3.16
CA LEU A 77 1.73 0.28 -1.99
C LEU A 77 1.50 -0.64 -0.79
N LEU A 78 1.82 -0.12 0.39
CA LEU A 78 1.50 -0.73 1.67
C LEU A 78 0.52 0.19 2.40
N VAL A 79 -0.67 -0.30 2.68
CA VAL A 79 -1.74 0.45 3.32
C VAL A 79 -1.97 -0.11 4.71
N LYS A 80 -1.82 0.74 5.73
CA LYS A 80 -2.07 0.38 7.13
C LYS A 80 -3.36 1.06 7.59
N ALA A 81 -4.29 0.27 8.09
CA ALA A 81 -5.60 0.73 8.54
C ALA A 81 -5.92 0.20 9.95
N PRO A 82 -6.84 0.84 10.69
CA PRO A 82 -7.33 0.29 11.95
C PRO A 82 -7.79 -1.17 11.82
N PRO A 83 -7.74 -1.96 12.91
CA PRO A 83 -8.18 -3.34 12.86
C PRO A 83 -9.69 -3.42 12.58
N LEU A 84 -10.15 -4.48 11.91
CA LEU A 84 -11.57 -4.65 11.59
C LEU A 84 -12.45 -4.81 12.84
N ALA A 85 -11.90 -5.36 13.92
CA ALA A 85 -12.62 -5.55 15.18
C ALA A 85 -12.85 -4.20 15.89
N ALA A 86 -14.11 -3.75 15.94
CA ALA A 86 -14.49 -2.43 16.44
C ALA A 86 -13.99 -2.11 17.86
N ALA A 87 -14.06 -3.07 18.78
CA ALA A 87 -13.57 -2.89 20.16
C ALA A 87 -12.06 -2.61 20.22
N VAL A 88 -11.28 -3.26 19.35
CA VAL A 88 -9.84 -3.04 19.23
C VAL A 88 -9.57 -1.72 18.51
N ALA A 89 -10.34 -1.39 17.47
CA ALA A 89 -10.21 -0.14 16.73
C ALA A 89 -10.42 1.08 17.63
N GLN A 90 -11.41 1.04 18.53
CA GLN A 90 -11.65 2.11 19.49
C GLN A 90 -10.47 2.28 20.45
N SER A 91 -9.99 1.18 21.05
CA SER A 91 -8.84 1.22 21.96
C SER A 91 -7.58 1.78 21.28
N VAL A 92 -7.35 1.38 20.02
CA VAL A 92 -6.21 1.86 19.21
C VAL A 92 -6.35 3.35 18.86
N ALA A 93 -7.56 3.81 18.56
CA ALA A 93 -7.86 5.20 18.27
C ALA A 93 -7.69 6.09 19.52
N GLU A 94 -8.23 5.67 20.67
CA GLU A 94 -8.07 6.36 21.96
C GLU A 94 -6.60 6.44 22.39
N ALA A 95 -5.83 5.36 22.16
CA ALA A 95 -4.40 5.38 22.38
C ALA A 95 -3.67 6.36 21.45
N GLY A 96 -4.28 6.83 20.35
CA GLY A 96 -3.65 7.72 19.37
C GLY A 96 -2.50 7.07 18.59
N LEU A 97 -2.55 5.74 18.42
CA LEU A 97 -1.44 4.95 17.85
C LEU A 97 -1.06 5.43 16.45
N PHE A 98 -2.04 5.50 15.54
CA PHE A 98 -1.81 5.91 14.16
C PHE A 98 -1.30 7.34 14.06
N ARG A 99 -1.84 8.28 14.86
CA ARG A 99 -1.38 9.67 14.87
C ARG A 99 0.10 9.76 15.25
N ARG A 100 0.52 9.03 16.29
CA ARG A 100 1.93 9.00 16.72
C ARG A 100 2.82 8.34 15.66
N GLU A 101 2.37 7.22 15.10
CA GLU A 101 3.09 6.51 14.04
C GLU A 101 3.27 7.39 12.80
N THR A 102 2.22 8.05 12.31
CA THR A 102 2.30 8.99 11.18
C THR A 102 3.29 10.12 11.47
N ALA A 103 3.20 10.76 12.64
CA ALA A 103 4.10 11.84 13.01
C ALA A 103 5.57 11.37 13.09
N MET A 104 5.80 10.18 13.64
CA MET A 104 7.11 9.57 13.73
C MET A 104 7.66 9.24 12.33
N LEU A 105 6.90 8.54 11.49
CA LEU A 105 7.32 8.14 10.15
C LEU A 105 7.56 9.35 9.23
N ALA A 106 6.69 10.37 9.30
CA ALA A 106 6.88 11.61 8.55
C ALA A 106 8.20 12.31 8.89
N ARG A 107 8.67 12.20 10.14
CA ARG A 107 9.96 12.73 10.57
C ARG A 107 11.13 11.84 10.20
N LEU A 108 11.01 10.51 10.38
CA LEU A 108 12.14 9.58 10.28
C LEU A 108 12.41 9.09 8.86
N LEU A 109 11.38 8.78 8.06
CA LEU A 109 11.57 8.23 6.71
C LEU A 109 12.41 9.13 5.80
N PRO A 110 12.22 10.48 5.77
CA PRO A 110 13.08 11.34 4.97
C PRO A 110 14.55 11.27 5.40
N GLN A 111 14.82 11.19 6.71
CA GLN A 111 16.19 11.10 7.24
C GLN A 111 16.86 9.77 6.86
N MET A 112 16.08 8.69 6.84
CA MET A 112 16.56 7.37 6.42
C MET A 112 16.86 7.32 4.90
N GLN A 113 16.04 7.98 4.07
CA GLN A 113 16.26 8.03 2.62
C GLN A 113 17.55 8.76 2.23
N VAL A 114 17.94 9.79 3.00
CA VAL A 114 19.21 10.49 2.79
C VAL A 114 20.40 9.53 2.98
N GLY A 115 20.35 8.65 3.99
CA GLY A 115 21.37 7.63 4.20
C GLY A 115 21.38 6.51 3.16
N ALA A 116 20.20 6.08 2.68
CA ALA A 116 20.07 5.00 1.71
C ALA A 116 20.60 5.38 0.31
N ARG A 117 20.46 6.65 -0.11
CA ARG A 117 21.06 7.14 -1.37
C ARG A 117 22.58 7.25 -1.32
N ALA A 118 23.16 7.38 -0.12
CA ALA A 118 24.61 7.51 0.08
C ALA A 118 25.36 6.16 0.01
N ARG A 119 24.65 5.02 0.04
CA ARG A 119 25.25 3.69 -0.06
C ARG A 119 24.37 2.77 -0.91
N PRO A 120 24.72 2.49 -2.18
CA PRO A 120 24.01 1.45 -2.91
C PRO A 120 24.13 0.16 -2.11
N LEU A 121 22.97 -0.47 -1.82
CA LEU A 121 22.93 -1.81 -1.27
C LEU A 121 23.66 -2.69 -2.28
N ALA A 122 24.87 -3.13 -1.93
CA ALA A 122 25.58 -4.12 -2.71
C ALA A 122 24.74 -5.39 -2.70
N MET A 123 23.99 -5.59 -3.78
CA MET A 123 23.33 -6.85 -4.07
C MET A 123 24.47 -7.88 -4.20
N GLY A 124 24.56 -8.76 -3.21
CA GLY A 124 25.56 -9.81 -3.17
C GLY A 124 25.55 -10.57 -4.48
N GLN A 125 26.67 -10.51 -5.19
CA GLN A 125 26.99 -11.41 -6.30
C GLN A 125 26.82 -12.84 -5.78
N GLY A 126 26.10 -13.66 -6.54
CA GLY A 126 25.91 -15.07 -6.25
C GLY A 126 27.27 -15.75 -6.07
N VAL A 127 27.41 -16.46 -4.96
CA VAL A 127 28.43 -17.49 -4.82
C VAL A 127 27.92 -18.67 -5.64
N ALA A 128 28.41 -18.80 -6.87
CA ALA A 128 28.36 -20.05 -7.60
C ALA A 128 29.56 -20.88 -7.13
N GLU A 129 29.27 -22.01 -6.49
CA GLU A 129 30.19 -23.13 -6.35
C GLU A 129 29.72 -24.24 -7.31
#